data_AF-A0A009IQL6-F1
#
_entry.id   AF-A0A009IQL6-F1
#
_cell.length_a   1.000
_cell.length_b   1.000
_cell.length_c   1.000
_cell.angle_alpha   90.00
_cell.angle_beta   90.00
_cell.angle_gamma   90.00
#
_symmetry.space_group_name_H-M   'P 1'
#
loop_
_entity.id
_entity.type
_entity.pdbx_description
1 polymer ?
#
loop_
_entity_poly.entity_id
_entity_poly.type
_entity_poly.pdbx_seq_one_letter_code
_entity_poly.pdbx_strand_id
1 'polypeptide(L)'
;MKILLDILFAFAFLYPLLMAWTWMVGGLWFFFKREYHEQQLPEPSSEGCSIIIPCFNEEAQVRQTIRYALQTKYPNFEVIA
;
A
#
# COMPACT_ATOMS: atom_id res chain seq x y z
N MET A 1 -44.31 10.83 -8.88
CA MET A 1 -43.02 11.55 -9.02
C MET A 1 -42.38 11.89 -7.68
N LYS A 2 -43.10 12.44 -6.68
CA LYS A 2 -42.54 12.74 -5.33
C LYS A 2 -41.89 11.55 -4.63
N ILE A 3 -42.60 10.41 -4.52
CA ILE A 3 -42.07 9.19 -3.87
C ILE A 3 -40.74 8.72 -4.48
N LEU A 4 -40.63 8.76 -5.82
CA LEU A 4 -39.39 8.38 -6.51
C LEU A 4 -38.25 9.33 -6.14
N LEU A 5 -38.54 10.64 -6.08
CA LEU A 5 -37.56 11.66 -5.71
C LEU A 5 -37.10 11.47 -4.25
N ASP A 6 -38.03 11.19 -3.33
CA ASP A 6 -37.74 10.95 -1.92
C ASP A 6 -36.85 9.71 -1.73
N ILE A 7 -37.11 8.63 -2.48
CA ILE A 7 -36.26 7.42 -2.49
C ILE A 7 -34.86 7.73 -3.01
N LEU A 8 -34.74 8.50 -4.11
CA LEU A 8 -33.44 8.87 -4.67
C LEU A 8 -32.63 9.76 -3.73
N PHE A 9 -33.28 10.70 -3.04
CA PHE A 9 -32.61 11.52 -2.02
C PHE A 9 -32.15 10.69 -0.82
N ALA A 10 -33.00 9.78 -0.32
CA ALA A 10 -32.63 8.87 0.75
C ALA A 10 -31.45 7.99 0.35
N PHE A 11 -31.43 7.48 -0.89
CA PHE A 11 -30.30 6.71 -1.42
C PHE A 11 -29.03 7.56 -1.51
N ALA A 12 -29.10 8.75 -2.10
CA ALA A 12 -27.94 9.64 -2.25
C ALA A 12 -27.30 10.02 -0.91
N PHE A 13 -28.09 10.08 0.18
CA PHE A 13 -27.58 10.31 1.52
C PHE A 13 -27.08 9.05 2.23
N LEU A 14 -27.88 7.97 2.23
CA LEU A 14 -27.59 6.74 2.97
C LEU A 14 -26.47 5.92 2.33
N TYR A 15 -26.36 5.92 1.00
CA TYR A 15 -25.37 5.12 0.31
C TYR A 15 -23.93 5.54 0.69
N PRO A 16 -23.52 6.82 0.59
CA PRO A 16 -22.20 7.25 1.03
C PRO A 16 -21.95 7.02 2.53
N LEU A 17 -22.97 7.22 3.38
CA LEU A 17 -22.85 6.98 4.82
C LEU A 17 -22.57 5.51 5.11
N LEU A 18 -23.36 4.60 4.53
CA LEU A 18 -23.16 3.17 4.69
C LEU A 18 -21.81 2.74 4.13
N MET A 19 -21.43 3.24 2.94
CA MET A 19 -20.13 2.94 2.36
C MET A 19 -18.97 3.44 3.23
N ALA A 20 -19.05 4.64 3.80
CA ALA A 20 -18.01 5.13 4.71
C ALA A 20 -17.83 4.18 5.91
N TRP A 21 -18.93 3.71 6.51
CA TRP A 21 -18.88 2.75 7.61
C TRP A 21 -18.34 1.39 7.18
N THR A 22 -18.71 0.86 6.01
CA THR A 22 -18.17 -0.43 5.54
C THR A 22 -16.67 -0.34 5.31
N TRP A 23 -16.16 0.77 4.76
CA TRP A 23 -14.72 0.99 4.58
C TRP A 23 -13.99 1.18 5.91
N MET A 24 -14.55 1.94 6.85
CA MET A 24 -13.95 2.11 8.18
C MET A 24 -13.85 0.78 8.94
N VAL A 25 -14.93 0.00 8.95
CA VAL A 25 -14.96 -1.32 9.60
C VAL A 25 -14.02 -2.29 8.89
N GLY A 26 -13.99 -2.29 7.56
CA GLY A 26 -13.09 -3.12 6.77
C GLY A 26 -11.62 -2.80 7.03
N GLY A 27 -11.25 -1.52 7.08
CA GLY A 27 -9.91 -1.07 7.42
C GLY A 27 -9.52 -1.45 8.85
N LEU A 28 -10.41 -1.25 9.81
CA LEU A 28 -10.17 -1.60 11.21
C LEU A 28 -10.02 -3.13 11.39
N TRP A 29 -10.87 -3.91 10.73
CA TRP A 29 -10.78 -5.37 10.75
C TRP A 29 -9.48 -5.87 10.10
N PHE A 30 -9.09 -5.30 8.95
CA PHE A 30 -7.84 -5.64 8.27
C PHE A 30 -6.63 -5.32 9.16
N PHE A 31 -6.63 -4.14 9.78
CA PHE A 31 -5.60 -3.73 10.72
C PHE A 31 -5.47 -4.74 11.86
N PHE A 32 -6.54 -5.04 12.59
CA PHE A 32 -6.49 -5.99 13.71
C PHE A 32 -6.10 -7.41 13.29
N LYS A 33 -6.54 -7.85 12.11
CA LYS A 33 -6.26 -9.20 11.63
C LYS A 33 -4.83 -9.36 11.12
N ARG A 34 -4.25 -8.34 10.49
CA ARG A 34 -3.02 -8.50 9.70
C ARG A 34 -1.88 -7.57 10.08
N GLU A 35 -2.16 -6.36 10.58
CA GLU A 35 -1.11 -5.37 10.90
C GLU A 35 -0.87 -5.21 12.40
N TYR A 36 -1.89 -5.46 13.23
CA TYR A 36 -1.80 -5.28 14.68
C TYR A 36 -0.81 -6.23 15.35
N HIS A 37 -0.69 -7.45 14.82
CA HIS A 37 0.35 -8.37 15.25
C HIS A 37 1.62 -8.06 14.48
N GLU A 38 2.74 -7.94 15.21
CA GLU A 38 4.06 -7.77 14.62
C GLU A 38 4.30 -8.92 13.64
N GLN A 39 4.35 -8.58 12.34
CA GLN A 39 4.68 -9.56 11.32
C GLN A 39 6.14 -9.92 11.52
N GLN A 40 6.40 -11.19 11.89
CA GLN A 40 7.76 -11.71 11.87
C GLN A 40 8.28 -11.54 10.45
N LEU A 41 9.26 -10.64 10.29
CA LEU A 41 9.94 -10.50 9.03
C LEU A 41 10.57 -11.86 8.70
N PRO A 42 10.44 -12.34 7.46
CA PRO A 42 11.12 -13.56 7.07
C PRO A 42 12.63 -13.35 7.23
N GLU A 43 13.31 -14.36 7.78
CA GLU A 43 14.76 -14.36 7.83
C GLU A 43 15.31 -14.31 6.39
N PRO A 44 16.26 -13.42 6.10
CA PRO A 44 16.81 -13.30 4.76
C PRO A 44 17.54 -14.58 4.37
N SER A 45 17.30 -15.05 3.15
CA SER A 45 17.98 -16.23 2.63
C SER A 45 19.45 -15.94 2.30
N SER A 46 20.26 -16.98 2.13
CA SER A 46 21.64 -16.88 1.66
C SER A 46 21.74 -16.65 0.14
N GLU A 47 20.64 -16.77 -0.60
CA GLU A 47 20.61 -16.58 -2.05
C GLU A 47 20.82 -15.10 -2.40
N GLY A 48 21.61 -14.84 -3.45
CA GLY A 48 21.84 -13.50 -3.97
C GLY A 48 20.57 -12.88 -4.57
N CYS A 49 20.39 -11.57 -4.39
CA CYS A 49 19.26 -10.82 -4.95
C CYS A 49 19.75 -9.63 -5.77
N SER A 50 19.11 -9.33 -6.91
CA SER A 50 19.44 -8.16 -7.74
C SER A 50 18.28 -7.16 -7.70
N ILE A 51 18.58 -5.92 -7.29
CA ILE A 51 17.64 -4.79 -7.33
C ILE A 51 17.84 -4.07 -8.66
N ILE A 52 16.88 -4.19 -9.57
CA ILE A 52 16.92 -3.56 -10.90
C ILE A 52 16.14 -2.24 -10.85
N ILE A 53 16.81 -1.13 -11.14
CA ILE A 53 16.24 0.21 -11.13
C ILE A 53 16.25 0.74 -12.57
N PRO A 54 15.13 0.73 -13.30
CA PRO A 54 15.09 1.33 -14.63
C PRO A 54 15.25 2.86 -14.52
N CYS A 55 16.30 3.39 -15.15
CA CYS A 55 16.65 4.81 -15.04
C CYS A 55 16.35 5.58 -16.35
N PHE A 56 15.14 6.13 -16.48
CA PHE A 56 14.79 7.01 -17.60
C PHE A 56 14.35 8.39 -17.08
N ASN A 57 15.13 9.45 -17.38
CA ASN A 57 14.91 10.83 -16.94
C ASN A 57 14.84 11.04 -15.41
N GLU A 58 15.48 10.16 -14.63
CA GLU A 58 15.47 10.20 -13.16
C GLU A 58 16.61 11.04 -12.56
N GLU A 59 17.23 11.97 -13.28
CA GLU A 59 18.43 12.70 -12.80
C GLU A 59 18.25 13.33 -11.40
N ALA A 60 17.07 13.88 -11.12
CA ALA A 60 16.74 14.48 -9.84
C ALA A 60 16.63 13.45 -8.69
N GLN A 61 16.16 12.23 -8.98
CA GLN A 61 15.86 11.20 -7.98
C GLN A 61 16.90 10.08 -7.89
N VAL A 62 17.65 9.81 -8.96
CA VAL A 62 18.48 8.61 -9.15
C VAL A 62 19.48 8.41 -8.00
N ARG A 63 20.12 9.50 -7.54
CA ARG A 63 21.05 9.45 -6.41
C ARG A 63 20.35 9.01 -5.12
N GLN A 64 19.14 9.52 -4.88
CA GLN A 64 18.36 9.17 -3.70
C GLN A 64 17.86 7.74 -3.78
N THR A 65 17.35 7.31 -4.94
CA THR A 65 16.85 5.96 -5.17
C THR A 65 17.94 4.91 -4.97
N ILE A 66 19.12 5.09 -5.57
CA ILE A 66 20.26 4.18 -5.41
C ILE A 66 20.73 4.15 -3.94
N ARG A 67 20.81 5.32 -3.29
CA ARG A 67 21.20 5.40 -1.87
C ARG A 67 20.26 4.57 -0.99
N TYR A 68 18.95 4.64 -1.21
CA TYR A 68 17.99 3.85 -0.44
C TYR A 68 18.05 2.36 -0.78
N ALA A 69 18.26 1.99 -2.04
CA ALA A 69 18.43 0.59 -2.43
C ALA A 69 19.63 -0.07 -1.71
N LEU A 70 20.74 0.66 -1.57
CA LEU A 70 21.95 0.20 -0.88
C LEU A 70 21.82 0.11 0.64
N GLN A 71 20.78 0.71 1.25
CA GLN A 71 20.55 0.67 2.70
C GLN A 71 19.73 -0.55 3.16
N THR A 72 19.42 -1.46 2.25
CA THR A 72 18.76 -2.73 2.53
C THR A 72 19.58 -3.59 3.52
N LYS A 73 18.90 -4.31 4.41
CA LYS A 73 19.51 -5.23 5.39
C LYS A 73 19.72 -6.66 4.86
N TYR A 74 19.48 -6.89 3.57
CA TYR A 74 19.63 -8.19 2.94
C TYR A 74 21.12 -8.53 2.79
N PRO A 75 21.56 -9.76 3.10
CA PRO A 75 22.98 -10.07 3.27
C PRO A 75 23.78 -10.07 1.98
N ASN A 76 23.21 -10.56 0.87
CA ASN A 76 23.88 -10.67 -0.41
C ASN A 76 23.00 -10.11 -1.53
N PHE A 77 23.29 -8.89 -1.97
CA PHE A 77 22.55 -8.26 -3.05
C PHE A 77 23.40 -7.34 -3.91
N GLU A 78 22.93 -7.09 -5.11
CA GLU A 78 23.48 -6.10 -6.04
C GLU A 78 22.40 -5.09 -6.46
N VAL A 79 22.83 -3.92 -6.92
CA VAL A 79 21.96 -2.89 -7.46
C VAL A 79 22.39 -2.60 -8.89
N ILE A 80 21.48 -2.75 -9.85
CA ILE A 80 21.69 -2.50 -11.29
C ILE A 80 20.76 -1.36 -11.67
N ALA A 81 21.32 -0.20 -12.01
CA ALA A 81 20.60 1.03 -12.31
C ALA A 81 20.94 1.56 -13.72
#